data_AF-A0AAD6QM28-F1
#
_entry.id   AF-A0AAD6QM28-F1
#
_cell.length_a   1.000
_cell.length_b   1.000
_cell.length_c   1.000
_cell.angle_alpha   90.00
_cell.angle_beta   90.00
_cell.angle_gamma   90.00
#
_symmetry.space_group_name_H-M   'P 1'
#
loop_
_entity.id
_entity.type
_entity.pdbx_description
1 polymer ?
#
loop_
_entity_poly.entity_id
_entity_poly.type
_entity_poly.pdbx_seq_one_letter_code
_entity_poly.pdbx_strand_id
1 'polypeptide(L)' 'MAGDDDGRDFENKEPEEVVTKRTIDGASGILRACLNSKTVKRFVYTSSLSAKEFHESGVDIMDEGFWSDVDDIKS' A
#
# COMPACT_ATOMS: atom_id res chain seq x y z
N MET A 1 -12.13 30.73 -21.97
CA MET A 1 -12.77 29.64 -21.22
C MET A 1 -11.69 28.63 -20.92
N ALA A 2 -11.41 28.44 -19.64
CA ALA A 2 -10.36 27.55 -19.13
C ALA A 2 -10.64 26.11 -19.56
N GLY A 3 -9.67 25.48 -20.22
CA GLY A 3 -9.56 24.03 -20.21
C GLY A 3 -8.54 23.72 -19.14
N ASP A 4 -9.01 23.28 -17.98
CA ASP A 4 -8.17 22.86 -16.86
C ASP A 4 -7.31 21.67 -17.32
N ASP A 5 -6.03 21.97 -17.54
CA ASP A 5 -4.94 21.01 -17.57
C ASP A 5 -4.80 20.46 -16.15
N ASP A 6 -5.65 19.49 -15.79
CA ASP A 6 -5.48 18.68 -14.57
C ASP A 6 -4.34 17.69 -14.83
N GLY A 7 -3.13 18.26 -14.94
CA GLY A 7 -1.87 17.55 -14.98
C GLY A 7 -1.68 16.82 -13.67
N ARG A 8 -2.27 15.62 -13.58
CA ARG A 8 -1.93 14.50 -12.71
C ARG A 8 -0.79 14.84 -11.73
N ASP A 9 -1.10 15.07 -10.46
CA ASP A 9 -0.14 15.17 -9.34
C ASP A 9 0.50 13.80 -9.01
N PHE A 10 0.82 13.03 -10.05
CA PHE A 10 1.58 11.79 -10.02
C PHE A 10 3.08 12.06 -10.21
N GLU A 11 3.50 13.33 -10.20
CA GLU A 11 4.91 13.65 -10.00
C GLU A 11 5.31 13.10 -8.63
N ASN A 12 6.00 11.96 -8.67
CA ASN A 12 6.58 11.31 -7.51
C ASN A 12 7.70 12.20 -6.95
N LYS A 13 7.31 13.21 -6.17
CA LYS A 13 8.18 14.27 -5.64
C LYS A 13 9.11 13.76 -4.53
N GLU A 14 8.79 12.61 -3.92
CA GLU A 14 9.56 11.99 -2.86
C GLU A 14 10.09 10.62 -3.31
N PRO A 15 11.28 10.17 -2.86
CA PRO A 15 11.74 8.81 -3.16
C PRO A 15 10.75 7.75 -2.65
N GLU A 16 10.54 6.67 -3.41
CA GLU A 16 9.64 5.57 -3.04
C GLU A 16 9.95 5.02 -1.64
N GLU A 17 11.24 4.85 -1.31
CA GLU A 17 11.66 4.40 0.02
C GLU A 17 11.13 5.29 1.16
N VAL A 18 11.08 6.61 0.95
CA VAL A 18 10.57 7.57 1.94
C VAL A 18 9.07 7.40 2.13
N VAL A 19 8.33 7.23 1.04
CA VAL A 19 6.88 7.01 1.06
C VAL A 19 6.54 5.66 1.70
N THR A 20 7.27 4.61 1.33
CA THR A 20 7.10 3.24 1.85
C THR A 20 7.41 3.19 3.34
N LYS A 21 8.54 3.77 3.77
CA LYS A 21 8.89 3.84 5.20
C LYS A 21 7.84 4.61 6.00
N ARG A 22 7.42 5.78 5.53
CA ARG A 22 6.37 6.59 6.20
C ARG A 22 5.07 5.81 6.34
N THR A 23 4.68 5.06 5.31
CA THR A 23 3.45 4.25 5.31
C THR A 23 3.54 3.12 6.34
N ILE A 24 4.66 2.41 6.39
CA ILE A 24 4.89 1.30 7.34
C ILE A 24 4.93 1.82 8.79
N ASP A 25 5.67 2.91 9.03
CA ASP A 25 5.78 3.53 10.35
C ASP A 25 4.42 4.06 10.84
N GLY A 26 3.64 4.68 9.94
CA GLY A 26 2.31 5.17 10.22
C GLY A 26 1.32 4.06 10.62
N ALA A 27 1.23 3.00 9.81
CA ALA A 27 0.38 1.85 10.11
C ALA A 27 0.78 1.18 11.43
N SER A 28 2.08 0.98 11.65
CA SER A 28 2.62 0.41 12.89
C SER A 28 2.32 1.30 14.10
N GLY A 29 2.44 2.62 13.97
CA GLY A 29 2.10 3.58 15.02
C GLY A 29 0.62 3.48 15.44
N ILE A 30 -0.29 3.39 14.47
CA ILE A 30 -1.73 3.20 14.72
C ILE A 30 -1.98 1.87 15.43
N LEU A 31 -1.41 0.77 14.94
CA LEU A 31 -1.54 -0.55 15.55
C LEU A 31 -1.07 -0.55 17.01
N ARG A 32 0.08 0.07 17.30
CA ARG A 32 0.61 0.22 18.67
C ARG A 32 -0.31 1.06 19.54
N ALA A 33 -0.89 2.14 19.01
CA ALA A 33 -1.86 2.96 19.73
C ALA A 33 -3.14 2.17 20.07
N CYS A 34 -3.68 1.40 19.11
CA CYS A 34 -4.83 0.52 19.34
C CYS A 34 -4.54 -0.54 20.41
N LEU A 35 -3.36 -1.16 20.35
CA LEU A 35 -2.94 -2.17 21.33
C LEU A 35 -2.80 -1.56 22.73
N ASN A 36 -2.18 -0.39 22.83
CA ASN A 36 -1.95 0.29 24.10
C ASN A 36 -3.22 0.87 24.71
N SER A 37 -4.23 1.22 23.91
CA SER A 37 -5.48 1.81 24.43
C SER A 37 -6.28 0.82 25.27
N LYS A 38 -6.12 -0.50 25.04
CA LYS A 38 -6.91 -1.59 25.64
C LYS A 38 -8.43 -1.48 25.42
N THR A 39 -8.88 -0.52 24.62
CA THR A 39 -10.30 -0.30 24.29
C THR A 39 -10.67 -0.80 22.89
N VAL A 40 -9.71 -0.85 21.98
CA VAL A 40 -9.91 -1.33 20.61
C VAL A 40 -9.97 -2.86 20.61
N LYS A 41 -11.07 -3.42 20.10
CA LYS A 41 -11.30 -4.88 20.06
C LYS A 41 -10.99 -5.51 18.69
N ARG A 42 -11.00 -4.71 17.63
CA ARG A 42 -10.78 -5.16 16.25
C ARG A 42 -10.18 -4.02 15.44
N PHE A 43 -9.20 -4.36 14.62
CA PHE A 43 -8.60 -3.47 13.64
C PHE A 43 -8.85 -4.05 12.24
N VAL A 44 -9.20 -3.20 11.28
CA VAL A 44 -9.39 -3.59 9.88
C VAL A 44 -8.53 -2.67 9.04
N TYR A 45 -7.63 -3.25 8.26
CA TYR A 45 -6.77 -2.54 7.32
C TYR A 45 -7.32 -2.74 5.91
N THR A 46 -7.63 -1.63 5.24
CA THR A 46 -7.98 -1.65 3.81
C THR A 46 -6.68 -1.73 3.01
N SER A 47 -6.31 -2.95 2.62
CA SER A 47 -5.23 -3.18 1.67
C SER A 47 -5.71 -2.91 0.24
N SER A 48 -4.84 -3.16 -0.73
CA SER A 48 -5.12 -3.04 -2.17
C SER A 48 -4.85 -4.38 -2.86
N LEU A 49 -5.49 -4.61 -4.02
CA LEU A 49 -5.17 -5.74 -4.90
C LEU A 49 -3.72 -5.71 -5.37
N SER A 50 -3.12 -4.52 -5.45
CA SER A 50 -1.71 -4.32 -5.79
C SER A 50 -0.73 -4.99 -4.82
N ALA A 51 -1.16 -5.33 -3.59
CA ALA A 51 -0.34 -6.11 -2.66
C ALA A 51 -0.23 -7.60 -3.04
N LYS A 52 -0.97 -8.05 -4.05
CA LYS A 52 -1.01 -9.44 -4.52
C LYS A 52 -0.78 -9.61 -6.03
N GLU A 53 -1.33 -8.70 -6.83
CA GLU A 53 -1.50 -8.91 -8.28
C GLU A 53 -0.19 -8.91 -9.08
N PHE A 54 0.84 -8.19 -8.61
CA PHE A 54 2.11 -8.07 -9.33
C PHE A 54 3.06 -9.22 -8.99
N HIS A 55 2.94 -10.33 -9.67
CA HIS A 55 3.84 -11.49 -9.58
C HIS A 55 3.91 -12.18 -10.95
N GLU A 56 4.82 -13.14 -11.13
CA GLU A 56 4.98 -13.89 -12.37
C GLU A 56 3.66 -14.55 -12.85
N SER A 57 3.28 -14.30 -14.10
CA SER A 57 1.97 -14.70 -14.65
C SER A 57 1.78 -16.22 -14.73
N GLY A 58 0.54 -16.71 -14.58
CA GLY A 58 0.18 -18.12 -14.83
C GLY A 58 -0.65 -18.78 -13.74
N VAL A 59 -1.12 -18.01 -12.76
CA VAL A 59 -1.91 -18.51 -11.63
C VAL A 59 -3.40 -18.24 -11.86
N ASP A 60 -4.20 -19.30 -11.88
CA ASP A 60 -5.67 -19.24 -12.10
C ASP A 60 -6.46 -19.01 -10.81
N ILE A 61 -5.89 -19.38 -9.65
CA ILE A 61 -6.51 -19.23 -8.33
C ILE A 61 -5.49 -18.60 -7.38
N MET A 62 -5.85 -17.44 -6.82
CA MET A 62 -5.03 -16.70 -5.87
C MET A 62 -5.69 -16.67 -4.49
N ASP A 63 -5.01 -17.20 -3.49
CA ASP A 63 -5.47 -17.22 -2.09
C ASP A 63 -4.87 -16.07 -1.25
N GLU A 64 -5.06 -16.09 0.07
CA GLU A 64 -4.49 -15.11 1.01
C GLU A 64 -2.99 -15.26 1.28
N GLY A 65 -2.33 -16.30 0.76
CA GLY A 65 -0.89 -16.50 0.85
C GLY A 65 -0.07 -15.75 -0.21
N PHE A 66 -0.71 -15.26 -1.27
CA PHE A 66 -0.04 -14.54 -2.35
C PHE A 66 0.36 -13.12 -1.95
N TRP A 67 1.53 -12.72 -2.41
CA TRP A 67 2.09 -11.38 -2.27
C TRP A 67 2.67 -10.95 -3.61
N SER A 68 2.65 -9.64 -3.86
CA SER A 68 3.35 -9.09 -5.00
C SER A 68 4.88 -9.25 -4.88
N ASP A 69 5.52 -9.53 -5.99
CA ASP A 69 6.96 -9.49 -6.16
C ASP A 69 7.41 -8.03 -6.26
N VAL A 70 8.38 -7.69 -5.42
CA VAL A 70 8.94 -6.33 -5.37
C VAL A 70 9.77 -6.03 -6.61
N ASP A 71 10.39 -7.06 -7.21
CA ASP A 71 11.20 -6.89 -8.41
C ASP A 71 10.32 -6.62 -9.64
N ASP A 72 9.14 -7.24 -9.73
CA ASP A 72 8.14 -6.94 -10.76
C ASP A 72 7.56 -5.53 -10.64
N ILE A 73 7.37 -5.02 -9.42
CA ILE A 73 6.87 -3.65 -9.17
C ILE A 73 7.91 -2.59 -9.54
N LYS A 74 9.21 -2.92 -9.44
CA LYS A 74 10.32 -1.97 -9.66
C LYS A 74 10.85 -2.00 -11.10
N SER A 75 10.44 -2.98 -11.91
CA SER A 75 10.80 -3.09 -13.33
C SER A 75 10.15 -2.01 -14.19
#